data_AF-A0ABD3NE67-F1
#
_entry.id   AF-A0ABD3NE67-F1
#
_cell.length_a   1.000
_cell.length_b   1.000
_cell.length_c   1.000
_cell.angle_alpha   90.00
_cell.angle_beta   90.00
_cell.angle_gamma   90.00
#
_symmetry.space_group_name_H-M   'P 1'
#
loop_
_entity.id
_entity.type
_entity.pdbx_description
1 polymer ?
#
loop_
_entity_poly.entity_id
_entity_poly.type
_entity_poly.pdbx_seq_one_letter_code
_entity_poly.pdbx_strand_id
1 'polypeptide(L)'
;MMGCAYVEGRYGVARDHFMATQLFHRAANLGSHQAAIGGNVFSRYAVGNQENDKGNSKRALQHWMIAARGGHEESWDKVQMTGMLFPHLVSKEDMDKTGRGYIQYCEEVKSD
;
A
#
# COMPACT_ATOMS: atom_id res chain seq x y z
N MET A 1 -19.62 5.49 -11.17
CA MET A 1 -18.86 4.48 -11.94
C MET A 1 -17.93 5.23 -12.90
N MET A 2 -16.71 5.55 -12.44
CA MET A 2 -15.63 6.24 -13.20
C MET A 2 -14.31 6.09 -12.43
N GLY A 3 -14.02 4.86 -11.96
CA GLY A 3 -12.83 4.54 -11.17
C GLY A 3 -11.83 3.65 -11.90
N CYS A 4 -12.01 3.42 -13.20
CA CYS A 4 -11.28 2.38 -13.94
C CYS A 4 -10.33 2.92 -15.03
N ALA A 5 -9.96 4.20 -15.02
CA ALA A 5 -9.15 4.80 -16.10
C ALA A 5 -7.76 5.33 -15.70
N TYR A 6 -7.26 5.04 -14.49
CA TYR A 6 -5.96 5.56 -14.03
C TYR A 6 -4.92 4.49 -13.69
N VAL A 7 -5.09 3.26 -14.18
CA VAL A 7 -4.18 2.14 -13.89
C VAL A 7 -3.17 1.87 -15.03
N GLU A 8 -3.35 2.46 -16.21
CA GLU A 8 -2.41 2.27 -17.33
C GLU A 8 -1.38 3.39 -17.48
N GLY A 9 -0.71 3.71 -16.37
CA GLY A 9 0.49 4.57 -16.36
C GLY A 9 1.74 3.87 -16.92
N ARG A 10 1.70 3.40 -18.17
CA ARG A 10 2.95 3.12 -18.91
C ARG A 10 3.53 4.47 -19.38
N TYR A 11 4.85 4.64 -19.24
CA TYR A 11 5.66 5.75 -19.78
C TYR A 11 5.86 7.04 -18.93
N GLY A 12 6.03 6.92 -17.61
CA GLY A 12 6.89 7.87 -16.87
C GLY A 12 6.49 9.36 -16.83
N VAL A 13 5.32 9.70 -16.27
CA VAL A 13 4.99 11.10 -15.92
C VAL A 13 4.31 11.21 -14.55
N ALA A 14 4.87 12.12 -13.73
CA ALA A 14 4.46 12.77 -12.47
C ALA A 14 3.54 12.05 -11.45
N ARG A 15 4.14 11.76 -10.28
CA ARG A 15 3.46 11.49 -8.99
C ARG A 15 2.55 12.67 -8.65
N ASP A 16 1.25 12.47 -8.71
CA ASP A 16 0.29 13.55 -8.47
C ASP A 16 0.10 13.74 -6.94
N HIS A 17 0.90 14.66 -6.39
CA HIS A 17 0.94 15.00 -4.96
C HIS A 17 -0.41 15.51 -4.38
N PHE A 18 -1.40 15.80 -5.23
CA PHE A 18 -2.68 16.38 -4.85
C PHE A 18 -3.67 15.37 -4.22
N MET A 19 -3.61 14.10 -4.65
CA MET A 19 -4.46 13.04 -4.10
C MET A 19 -4.03 12.65 -2.68
N ALA A 20 -2.72 12.65 -2.44
CA ALA A 20 -2.11 12.42 -1.13
C ALA A 20 -2.59 13.47 -0.11
N THR A 21 -2.66 14.76 -0.50
CA THR A 21 -3.05 15.83 0.42
C THR A 21 -4.51 15.73 0.88
N GLN A 22 -5.44 15.35 0.00
CA GLN A 22 -6.84 15.13 0.39
C GLN A 22 -7.00 13.92 1.33
N LEU A 23 -6.22 12.87 1.14
CA LEU A 23 -6.17 11.71 2.03
C LEU A 23 -5.63 12.08 3.42
N PHE A 24 -4.55 12.88 3.50
CA PHE A 24 -4.00 13.34 4.78
C PHE A 24 -4.96 14.23 5.58
N HIS A 25 -5.73 15.09 4.92
CA HIS A 25 -6.71 15.95 5.60
C HIS A 25 -7.91 15.17 6.16
N ARG A 26 -8.34 14.07 5.53
CA ARG A 26 -9.38 13.18 6.07
C ARG A 26 -8.86 12.24 7.16
N ALA A 27 -7.61 11.78 7.04
CA ALA A 27 -6.94 10.96 8.06
C ALA A 27 -6.77 11.68 9.41
N ALA A 28 -6.61 13.01 9.41
CA ALA A 28 -6.47 13.78 10.65
C ALA A 28 -7.68 13.61 11.62
N ASN A 29 -8.90 13.39 11.12
CA ASN A 29 -10.09 13.16 11.94
C ASN A 29 -10.26 11.71 12.41
N LEU A 30 -9.58 10.75 11.76
CA LEU A 30 -9.59 9.31 12.10
C LEU A 30 -8.43 8.90 13.04
N GLY A 31 -7.67 9.89 13.51
CA GLY A 31 -6.36 9.73 14.15
C GLY A 31 -6.28 8.77 15.34
N SER A 32 -7.37 8.47 16.05
CA SER A 32 -7.31 7.55 17.21
C SER A 32 -7.28 6.07 16.81
N HIS A 33 -8.03 5.67 15.77
CA HIS A 33 -7.99 4.30 15.24
C HIS A 33 -6.81 4.11 14.27
N GLN A 34 -6.49 5.15 13.50
CA GLN A 34 -5.32 5.18 12.63
C GLN A 34 -4.00 5.26 13.39
N ALA A 35 -3.92 5.84 14.59
CA ALA A 35 -2.69 5.75 15.39
C ALA A 35 -2.41 4.31 15.85
N ALA A 36 -3.45 3.57 16.25
CA ALA A 36 -3.33 2.18 16.66
C ALA A 36 -3.01 1.23 15.49
N ILE A 37 -3.71 1.38 14.35
CA ILE A 37 -3.45 0.59 13.13
C ILE A 37 -2.14 1.04 12.46
N GLY A 38 -1.92 2.34 12.37
CA GLY A 38 -0.71 2.98 11.83
C GLY A 38 0.55 2.52 12.56
N GLY A 39 0.54 2.40 13.89
CA GLY A 39 1.68 1.86 14.64
C GLY A 39 2.07 0.44 14.22
N ASN A 40 1.09 -0.42 13.94
CA ASN A 40 1.34 -1.75 13.40
C ASN A 40 1.87 -1.68 11.96
N VAL A 41 1.25 -0.84 11.14
CA VAL A 41 1.48 -0.70 9.72
C VAL A 41 2.86 -0.08 9.39
N PHE A 42 3.25 1.01 10.06
CA PHE A 42 4.58 1.62 9.93
C PHE A 42 5.69 0.68 10.40
N SER A 43 5.45 -0.06 11.49
CA SER A 43 6.40 -1.08 11.96
C SER A 43 6.58 -2.18 10.92
N ARG A 44 5.49 -2.68 10.31
CA ARG A 44 5.55 -3.65 9.22
C ARG A 44 6.28 -3.10 7.99
N TYR A 45 6.06 -1.84 7.63
CA TYR A 45 6.81 -1.20 6.55
C TYR A 45 8.31 -1.16 6.81
N ALA A 46 8.72 -0.73 8.02
CA ALA A 46 10.11 -0.66 8.42
C ALA A 46 10.78 -2.04 8.42
N VAL A 47 10.09 -3.08 8.92
CA VAL A 47 10.59 -4.47 8.87
C VAL A 47 10.71 -4.93 7.42
N GLY A 48 9.77 -4.57 6.54
CA GLY A 48 9.86 -4.86 5.12
C GLY A 48 11.11 -4.27 4.47
N ASN A 49 11.43 -3.01 4.78
CA ASN A 49 12.65 -2.37 4.30
C ASN A 49 13.92 -3.08 4.81
N GLN A 50 13.97 -3.41 6.10
CA GLN A 50 15.11 -4.13 6.67
C GLN A 50 15.32 -5.51 6.05
N GLU A 51 14.24 -6.25 5.78
CA GLU A 51 14.34 -7.55 5.11
C GLU A 51 14.79 -7.39 3.66
N ASN A 52 14.36 -6.33 2.96
CA ASN A 52 14.79 -6.05 1.60
C ASN A 52 16.29 -5.70 1.54
N ASP A 53 16.77 -4.90 2.50
CA ASP A 53 18.19 -4.51 2.60
C ASP A 53 19.08 -5.73 2.88
N LYS A 54 18.55 -6.75 3.56
CA LYS A 54 19.21 -8.05 3.77
C LYS A 54 19.13 -8.98 2.55
N GLY A 55 18.48 -8.56 1.46
CA GLY A 55 18.25 -9.39 0.27
C GLY A 55 17.08 -10.38 0.40
N ASN A 56 16.31 -10.33 1.50
CA ASN A 56 15.16 -11.19 1.74
C ASN A 56 13.88 -10.61 1.09
N SER A 57 13.91 -10.36 -0.22
CA SER A 57 12.82 -9.66 -0.93
C SER A 57 11.45 -10.36 -0.80
N LYS A 58 11.41 -11.69 -0.64
CA LYS A 58 10.15 -12.41 -0.37
C LYS A 58 9.53 -12.03 0.98
N ARG A 59 10.35 -11.92 2.03
CA ARG A 59 9.90 -11.54 3.38
C ARG A 59 9.54 -10.06 3.43
N ALA A 60 10.35 -9.23 2.78
CA ALA A 60 10.06 -7.82 2.62
C ALA A 60 8.66 -7.58 2.05
N LEU A 61 8.37 -8.29 0.96
CA LEU A 61 7.10 -8.19 0.27
C LEU A 61 5.92 -8.65 1.12
N GLN A 62 6.06 -9.71 1.93
CA GLN A 62 5.02 -10.12 2.89
C GLN A 62 4.73 -9.04 3.92
N HIS A 63 5.76 -8.39 4.45
CA HIS A 63 5.60 -7.30 5.42
C HIS A 63 4.92 -6.07 4.81
N TRP A 64 5.30 -5.69 3.59
CA TRP A 64 4.65 -4.60 2.87
C TRP A 64 3.20 -4.92 2.49
N MET A 65 2.87 -6.16 2.11
CA MET A 65 1.48 -6.56 1.83
C MET A 65 0.58 -6.40 3.04
N ILE A 66 1.05 -6.76 4.24
CA ILE A 66 0.28 -6.58 5.48
C ILE A 66 0.05 -5.09 5.75
N ALA A 67 1.10 -4.27 5.61
CA ALA A 67 1.01 -2.83 5.79
C ALA A 67 0.08 -2.17 4.75
N ALA A 68 0.14 -2.61 3.50
CA ALA A 68 -0.72 -2.15 2.41
C ALA A 68 -2.19 -2.49 2.68
N ARG A 69 -2.50 -3.71 3.15
CA ARG A 69 -3.88 -4.06 3.56
C ARG A 69 -4.40 -3.21 4.73
N GLY A 70 -3.50 -2.70 5.57
CA GLY A 70 -3.82 -1.74 6.63
C GLY A 70 -3.89 -0.28 6.17
N GLY A 71 -3.85 -0.01 4.87
CA GLY A 71 -4.03 1.35 4.32
C GLY A 71 -2.75 2.13 4.03
N HIS A 72 -1.57 1.51 4.12
CA HIS A 72 -0.31 2.23 3.87
C HIS A 72 0.01 2.33 2.38
N GLU A 73 -0.15 3.52 1.84
CA GLU A 73 0.10 3.82 0.43
C GLU A 73 1.54 3.49 0.00
N GLU A 74 2.56 3.92 0.77
CA GLU A 74 3.96 3.63 0.40
C GLU A 74 4.27 2.13 0.42
N SER A 75 3.61 1.36 1.30
CA SER A 75 3.81 -0.10 1.31
C SER A 75 3.17 -0.74 0.08
N TRP A 76 2.02 -0.22 -0.36
CA TRP A 76 1.37 -0.68 -1.58
C TRP A 76 2.26 -0.40 -2.82
N ASP A 77 2.84 0.79 -2.92
CA ASP A 77 3.81 1.15 -3.97
C ASP A 77 4.99 0.15 -3.99
N LYS A 78 5.55 -0.19 -2.82
CA LYS A 78 6.64 -1.18 -2.71
C LYS A 78 6.21 -2.57 -3.14
N VAL A 79 5.03 -3.04 -2.73
CA VAL A 79 4.49 -4.34 -3.17
C VAL A 79 4.35 -4.39 -4.68
N GLN A 80 3.80 -3.35 -5.29
CA GLN A 80 3.63 -3.28 -6.76
C GLN A 80 4.99 -3.28 -7.45
N MET A 81 5.91 -2.40 -7.06
CA MET A 81 7.24 -2.29 -7.67
C MET A 81 8.04 -3.59 -7.54
N THR A 82 8.12 -4.16 -6.35
CA THR A 82 8.88 -5.40 -6.11
C THR A 82 8.20 -6.61 -6.74
N GLY A 83 6.86 -6.67 -6.77
CA GLY A 83 6.12 -7.71 -7.47
C GLY A 83 6.28 -7.67 -8.99
N MET A 84 6.36 -6.46 -9.57
CA MET A 84 6.66 -6.28 -11.00
C MET A 84 8.12 -6.63 -11.34
N LEU A 85 9.07 -6.28 -10.46
CA LEU A 85 10.49 -6.58 -10.66
C LEU A 85 10.80 -8.07 -10.46
N PHE A 86 10.11 -8.72 -9.52
CA PHE A 86 10.32 -10.11 -9.16
C PHE A 86 8.98 -10.88 -9.13
N PRO A 87 8.39 -11.17 -10.30
CA PRO A 87 7.08 -11.83 -10.39
C PRO A 87 7.05 -13.25 -9.83
N HIS A 88 8.22 -13.86 -9.61
CA HIS A 88 8.36 -15.17 -8.97
C HIS A 88 8.25 -15.10 -7.43
N LEU A 89 8.31 -13.91 -6.82
CA LEU A 89 8.25 -13.74 -5.37
C LEU A 89 6.83 -13.53 -4.83
N VAL A 90 5.89 -13.14 -5.69
CA VAL A 90 4.50 -12.88 -5.33
C VAL A 90 3.56 -13.52 -6.34
N SER A 91 2.57 -14.26 -5.87
CA SER A 91 1.54 -14.79 -6.75
C SER A 91 0.57 -13.69 -7.16
N LYS A 92 -0.02 -13.80 -8.34
CA LYS A 92 -1.08 -12.88 -8.79
C LYS A 92 -2.25 -12.84 -7.79
N GLU A 93 -2.60 -13.99 -7.24
CA GLU A 93 -3.65 -14.11 -6.22
C GLU A 93 -3.33 -13.31 -4.95
N ASP A 94 -2.07 -13.37 -4.50
CA ASP A 94 -1.62 -12.62 -3.32
C ASP A 94 -1.63 -11.11 -3.56
N MET A 95 -1.26 -10.66 -4.76
CA MET A 95 -1.39 -9.25 -5.15
C MET A 95 -2.84 -8.81 -5.17
N ASP A 96 -3.74 -9.60 -5.77
CA ASP A 96 -5.17 -9.31 -5.84
C ASP A 96 -5.80 -9.21 -4.44
N LYS A 97 -5.48 -10.16 -3.53
CA LYS A 97 -5.96 -10.12 -2.14
C LYS A 97 -5.46 -8.86 -1.40
N THR A 98 -4.23 -8.45 -1.66
CA THR A 98 -3.64 -7.28 -1.03
C THR A 98 -4.27 -5.98 -1.55
N GLY A 99 -4.48 -5.88 -2.86
CA GLY A 99 -5.19 -4.75 -3.46
C GLY A 99 -6.63 -4.62 -2.96
N ARG A 100 -7.36 -5.74 -2.85
CA ARG A 100 -8.72 -5.74 -2.27
C ARG A 100 -8.73 -5.25 -0.82
N GLY A 101 -7.80 -5.69 0.01
CA GLY A 101 -7.70 -5.22 1.40
C GLY A 101 -7.40 -3.72 1.49
N TYR A 102 -6.51 -3.21 0.64
CA TYR A 102 -6.23 -1.77 0.57
C TYR A 102 -7.45 -0.95 0.12
N ILE A 103 -8.18 -1.43 -0.89
CA ILE A 103 -9.41 -0.77 -1.38
C ILE A 103 -10.49 -0.79 -0.30
N GLN A 104 -10.71 -1.93 0.36
CA GLN A 104 -11.67 -2.05 1.44
C GLN A 104 -11.35 -1.07 2.58
N TYR A 105 -10.09 -0.97 3.00
CA TYR A 105 -9.67 0.06 3.95
C TYR A 105 -10.04 1.47 3.48
N CYS A 106 -9.78 1.79 2.20
CA CYS A 106 -10.13 3.08 1.64
C CYS A 106 -11.65 3.32 1.55
N GLU A 107 -12.46 2.27 1.44
CA GLU A 107 -13.94 2.36 1.44
C GLU A 107 -14.48 2.56 2.84
N GLU A 108 -13.94 1.84 3.83
CA GLU A 108 -14.27 2.03 5.25
C GLU A 108 -13.97 3.48 5.68
N VAL A 109 -12.81 4.02 5.29
CA VAL A 109 -12.41 5.42 5.56
C VAL A 109 -13.30 6.46 4.84
N LYS A 110 -14.03 6.09 3.79
CA LYS A 110 -14.94 6.99 3.05
C LYS A 110 -16.39 6.94 3.51
N SER A 111 -16.75 5.94 4.32
CA SER A 111 -18.15 5.65 4.70
C SER A 111 -18.57 6.34 6.01
N ASP A 112 -17.67 7.10 6.63
CA ASP A 112 -17.90 8.06 7.72
C ASP A 112 -17.78 9.51 7.22
#